data_AF-A0A535HPK3-F1
#
_entry.id   AF-A0A535HPK3-F1
#
_cell.length_a   1.000
_cell.length_b   1.000
_cell.length_c   1.000
_cell.angle_alpha   90.00
_cell.angle_beta   90.00
_cell.angle_gamma   90.00
#
_symmetry.space_group_name_H-M   'P 1'
#
loop_
_entity.id
_entity.type
_entity.pdbx_description
1 polymer ?
#
loop_
_entity_poly.entity_id
_entity_poly.type
_entity_poly.pdbx_seq_one_letter_code
_entity_poly.pdbx_strand_id
1 'polypeptide(L)'
;MSRFDYDDDGERHITARMWEWNLSRALTSAKGQARLKEFKQALLAVPGHRLATDRIATLDGDVCAIGAYAAYKRMQQGQTWAEATADLNQTFHPLSHSIWKDGSEHVYEDEADAWQTQELGMRECGLNATLAWFIGYANDEGEFWALHPEQRWWKAYAWTCERLAELPDPQFRPLRGDA
;
A
#
# COMPACT_ATOMS: atom_id res chain seq x y z
N MET A 1 -8.66 -34.52 -32.50
CA MET A 1 -8.18 -33.14 -32.29
C MET A 1 -7.74 -33.05 -30.84
N SER A 2 -6.42 -32.97 -30.63
CA SER A 2 -5.81 -32.91 -29.30
C SER A 2 -6.26 -31.63 -28.59
N ARG A 3 -6.95 -31.79 -27.48
CA ARG A 3 -7.44 -30.72 -26.61
C ARG A 3 -6.29 -30.39 -25.68
N PHE A 4 -5.48 -29.42 -26.10
CA PHE A 4 -4.35 -28.85 -25.37
C PHE A 4 -4.48 -29.03 -23.86
N ASP A 5 -3.63 -29.89 -23.30
CA ASP A 5 -3.24 -29.83 -21.90
C ASP A 5 -2.51 -28.49 -21.73
N TYR A 6 -3.22 -27.49 -21.25
CA TYR A 6 -2.58 -26.30 -20.73
C TYR A 6 -1.90 -26.69 -19.42
N ASP A 7 -0.58 -26.79 -19.46
CA ASP A 7 0.25 -26.82 -18.26
C ASP A 7 -0.08 -25.57 -17.42
N ASP A 8 -0.31 -25.74 -16.11
CA ASP A 8 -0.59 -24.67 -15.13
C ASP A 8 0.44 -23.52 -15.26
N ASP A 9 1.68 -23.86 -15.57
CA ASP A 9 2.77 -22.91 -15.81
C ASP A 9 2.53 -21.99 -17.02
N GLY A 10 1.91 -22.48 -18.09
CA GLY A 10 1.62 -21.68 -19.30
C GLY A 10 0.59 -20.58 -19.06
N GLU A 11 -0.44 -20.86 -18.25
CA GLU A 11 -1.47 -19.90 -17.86
C GLU A 11 -0.93 -18.86 -16.87
N ARG A 12 -0.07 -19.28 -15.92
CA ARG A 12 0.68 -18.38 -15.03
C ARG A 12 1.61 -17.42 -15.78
N HIS A 13 2.28 -17.87 -16.83
CA HIS A 13 3.13 -17.00 -17.66
C HIS A 13 2.33 -15.96 -18.47
N ILE A 14 1.17 -16.33 -19.01
CA ILE A 14 0.31 -15.41 -19.76
C ILE A 14 -0.29 -14.36 -18.83
N THR A 15 -0.80 -14.78 -17.67
CA THR A 15 -1.36 -13.88 -16.65
C THR A 15 -0.33 -12.90 -16.11
N ALA A 16 0.90 -13.35 -15.84
CA ALA A 16 2.00 -12.47 -15.43
C ALA A 16 2.34 -11.40 -16.49
N ARG A 17 2.48 -11.79 -17.77
CA ARG A 17 2.75 -10.85 -18.87
C ARG A 17 1.62 -9.84 -19.07
N MET A 18 0.36 -10.28 -18.93
CA MET A 18 -0.79 -9.38 -19.00
C MET A 18 -0.79 -8.38 -17.85
N TRP A 19 -0.44 -8.81 -16.63
CA TRP A 19 -0.28 -7.93 -15.49
C TRP A 19 0.84 -6.90 -15.71
N GLU A 20 2.02 -7.31 -16.20
CA GLU A 20 3.14 -6.42 -16.49
C GLU A 20 2.77 -5.37 -17.54
N TRP A 21 2.09 -5.79 -18.60
CA TRP A 21 1.59 -4.88 -19.63
C TRP A 21 0.59 -3.87 -19.08
N ASN A 22 -0.36 -4.32 -18.25
CA ASN A 22 -1.34 -3.45 -17.62
C ASN A 22 -0.69 -2.48 -16.64
N LEU A 23 0.32 -2.92 -15.88
CA LEU A 23 1.10 -2.07 -14.98
C LEU A 23 1.85 -1.01 -15.78
N SER A 24 2.57 -1.42 -16.83
CA SER A 24 3.30 -0.51 -17.72
C SER A 24 2.39 0.55 -18.33
N ARG A 25 1.21 0.16 -18.81
CA ARG A 25 0.19 1.09 -19.31
C ARG A 25 -0.34 2.02 -18.23
N ALA A 26 -0.59 1.50 -17.03
CA ALA A 26 -1.05 2.31 -15.90
C ALA A 26 -0.01 3.41 -15.62
N LEU A 27 1.25 3.03 -15.45
CA LEU A 27 2.35 3.91 -15.11
C LEU A 27 2.62 4.96 -16.19
N THR A 28 2.50 4.61 -17.48
CA THR A 28 2.80 5.55 -18.58
C THR A 28 1.62 6.42 -18.99
N SER A 29 0.39 6.06 -18.62
CA SER A 29 -0.80 6.83 -18.96
C SER A 29 -0.87 8.17 -18.22
N ALA A 30 -1.46 9.19 -18.85
CA ALA A 30 -1.68 10.50 -18.23
C ALA A 30 -2.49 10.39 -16.92
N LYS A 31 -3.47 9.48 -16.87
CA LYS A 31 -4.27 9.22 -15.66
C LYS A 31 -3.42 8.60 -14.55
N GLY A 32 -2.60 7.60 -14.85
CA GLY A 32 -1.73 6.98 -13.84
C GLY A 32 -0.63 7.93 -13.36
N GLN A 33 -0.06 8.73 -14.25
CA GLN A 33 0.88 9.79 -13.88
C GLN A 33 0.24 10.84 -12.95
N ALA A 34 -1.01 11.25 -13.21
CA ALA A 34 -1.76 12.11 -12.30
C ALA A 34 -1.96 11.45 -10.92
N ARG A 35 -2.29 10.14 -10.90
CA ARG A 35 -2.43 9.38 -9.65
C ARG A 35 -1.13 9.19 -8.90
N LEU A 36 0.01 9.05 -9.59
CA LEU A 36 1.34 8.98 -8.96
C LEU A 36 1.74 10.32 -8.35
N LYS A 37 1.41 11.44 -9.00
CA LYS A 37 1.63 12.78 -8.41
C LYS A 37 0.84 12.96 -7.11
N GLU A 38 -0.42 12.55 -7.13
CA GLU A 38 -1.28 12.60 -5.95
C GLU A 38 -0.81 11.63 -4.86
N PHE A 39 -0.36 10.42 -5.23
CA PHE A 39 0.26 9.46 -4.32
C PHE A 39 1.53 10.01 -3.68
N LYS A 40 2.39 10.71 -4.44
CA LYS A 40 3.56 11.41 -3.90
C LYS A 40 3.17 12.44 -2.83
N GLN A 41 2.11 13.22 -3.08
CA GLN A 41 1.60 14.17 -2.09
C GLN A 41 1.07 13.46 -0.85
N ALA A 42 0.39 12.32 -1.01
CA ALA A 42 -0.06 11.52 0.11
C ALA A 42 1.11 11.02 0.97
N LEU A 43 2.18 10.50 0.35
CA LEU A 43 3.39 10.08 1.06
C LEU A 43 4.03 11.23 1.84
N LEU A 44 4.11 12.43 1.26
CA LEU A 44 4.63 13.62 1.93
C LEU A 44 3.74 14.13 3.07
N ALA A 45 2.45 13.77 3.06
CA ALA A 45 1.51 14.13 4.13
C ALA A 45 1.58 13.19 5.34
N VAL A 46 2.24 12.03 5.21
CA VAL A 46 2.37 11.04 6.28
C VAL A 46 3.18 11.64 7.46
N PRO A 47 2.59 11.76 8.66
CA PRO A 47 3.31 12.21 9.85
C PRO A 47 4.52 11.32 10.13
N GLY A 48 5.68 11.95 10.35
CA GLY A 48 6.92 11.22 10.65
C GLY A 48 7.51 10.41 9.49
N HIS A 49 6.88 10.40 8.31
CA HIS A 49 7.36 9.67 7.13
C HIS A 49 7.60 8.17 7.41
N ARG A 50 6.60 7.51 8.01
CA ARG A 50 6.65 6.08 8.39
C ARG A 50 5.53 5.32 7.70
N LEU A 51 5.81 4.13 7.17
CA LEU A 51 4.77 3.24 6.66
C LEU A 51 4.72 1.95 7.48
N ALA A 52 3.52 1.53 7.89
CA ALA A 52 3.27 0.22 8.50
C ALA A 52 3.41 -0.91 7.48
N THR A 53 3.65 -2.12 7.97
CA THR A 53 3.57 -3.39 7.21
C THR A 53 2.32 -4.13 7.63
N ASP A 54 1.73 -4.92 6.73
CA ASP A 54 0.65 -5.88 7.00
C ASP A 54 -0.66 -5.28 7.56
N ARG A 55 -0.78 -3.94 7.49
CA ARG A 55 -1.90 -3.17 8.06
C ARG A 55 -2.23 -1.97 7.18
N ILE A 56 -3.52 -1.75 6.92
CA ILE A 56 -3.97 -0.52 6.24
C ILE A 56 -3.76 0.69 7.14
N ALA A 57 -4.14 0.57 8.41
CA ALA A 57 -3.92 1.56 9.45
C ALA A 57 -3.80 0.86 10.82
N THR A 58 -2.85 1.29 11.64
CA THR A 58 -2.68 0.84 13.03
C THR A 58 -3.43 1.76 14.00
N LEU A 59 -3.62 1.32 15.24
CA LEU A 59 -4.18 2.17 16.30
C LEU A 59 -3.34 3.43 16.59
N ASP A 60 -2.03 3.35 16.37
CA ASP A 60 -1.10 4.46 16.57
C ASP A 60 -1.15 5.50 15.43
N GLY A 61 -1.92 5.23 14.37
CA GLY A 61 -2.09 6.12 13.21
C GLY A 61 -1.03 5.96 12.11
N ASP A 62 -0.19 4.91 12.20
CA ASP A 62 0.67 4.48 11.10
C ASP A 62 -0.16 3.74 10.04
N VAL A 63 0.26 3.78 8.78
CA VAL A 63 -0.51 3.24 7.64
C VAL A 63 0.40 2.58 6.62
N CYS A 64 -0.09 1.61 5.84
CA CYS A 64 0.64 1.14 4.66
C CYS A 64 0.61 2.20 3.53
N ALA A 65 1.31 1.94 2.43
CA ALA A 65 1.34 2.85 1.27
C ALA A 65 -0.06 3.19 0.74
N ILE A 66 -0.96 2.21 0.59
CA ILE A 66 -2.34 2.47 0.15
C ILE A 66 -3.13 3.20 1.25
N GLY A 67 -2.94 2.82 2.51
CA GLY A 67 -3.56 3.50 3.65
C GLY A 67 -3.19 4.98 3.71
N ALA A 68 -1.93 5.33 3.46
CA ALA A 68 -1.47 6.73 3.36
C ALA A 68 -2.21 7.50 2.28
N TYR A 69 -2.43 6.87 1.12
CA TYR A 69 -3.18 7.49 0.04
C TYR A 69 -4.65 7.68 0.44
N ALA A 70 -5.31 6.65 0.97
CA ALA A 70 -6.69 6.75 1.42
C ALA A 70 -6.87 7.82 2.52
N ALA A 71 -5.96 7.86 3.50
CA ALA A 71 -5.96 8.88 4.55
C ALA A 71 -5.83 10.29 3.97
N TYR A 72 -4.91 10.50 3.03
CA TYR A 72 -4.77 11.77 2.33
C TYR A 72 -6.04 12.16 1.54
N LYS A 73 -6.72 11.20 0.89
CA LYS A 73 -7.99 11.44 0.20
C LYS A 73 -9.08 11.90 1.17
N ARG A 74 -9.13 11.33 2.37
CA ARG A 74 -10.07 11.73 3.43
C ARG A 74 -9.71 13.09 4.03
N MET A 75 -8.43 13.43 4.16
CA MET A 75 -8.01 14.77 4.56
C MET A 75 -8.45 15.85 3.57
N GLN A 76 -8.40 15.56 2.28
CA GLN A 76 -8.94 16.47 1.25
C GLN A 76 -10.46 16.68 1.37
N GLN A 77 -11.17 15.80 2.09
CA GLN A 77 -12.60 15.89 2.39
C GLN A 77 -12.88 16.55 3.74
N GLY A 78 -11.84 16.99 4.46
CA GLY A 78 -11.96 17.76 5.70
C GLY A 78 -11.61 17.01 6.98
N GLN A 79 -11.24 15.73 6.90
CA GLN A 79 -10.76 14.99 8.07
C GLN A 79 -9.34 15.42 8.46
N THR A 80 -8.99 15.30 9.73
CA THR A 80 -7.60 15.30 10.19
C THR A 80 -6.93 13.97 9.87
N TRP A 81 -5.59 13.91 9.91
CA TRP A 81 -4.87 12.64 9.73
C TRP A 81 -5.32 11.58 10.75
N ALA A 82 -5.42 11.97 12.02
CA ALA A 82 -5.82 11.07 13.11
C ALA A 82 -7.23 10.50 12.93
N GLU A 83 -8.20 11.32 12.51
CA GLU A 83 -9.55 10.85 12.19
C GLU A 83 -9.53 9.89 11.01
N ALA A 84 -8.80 10.25 9.94
CA ALA A 84 -8.73 9.42 8.74
C ALA A 84 -8.12 8.04 9.01
N THR A 85 -7.04 7.96 9.80
CA THR A 85 -6.40 6.69 10.15
C THR A 85 -7.24 5.88 11.14
N ALA A 86 -7.91 6.53 12.09
CA ALA A 86 -8.83 5.85 13.00
C ALA A 86 -10.02 5.23 12.24
N ASP A 87 -10.64 5.97 11.32
CA ASP A 87 -11.73 5.46 10.49
C ASP A 87 -11.26 4.30 9.59
N LEU A 88 -10.05 4.39 9.02
CA LEU A 88 -9.46 3.31 8.22
C LEU A 88 -9.20 2.05 9.06
N ASN A 89 -8.64 2.21 10.26
CA ASN A 89 -8.42 1.10 11.19
C ASN A 89 -9.76 0.45 11.56
N GLN A 90 -10.77 1.24 11.94
CA GLN A 90 -12.09 0.71 12.27
C GLN A 90 -12.75 -0.03 11.09
N THR A 91 -12.54 0.42 9.86
CA THR A 91 -13.17 -0.16 8.67
C THR A 91 -12.53 -1.47 8.24
N PHE A 92 -11.19 -1.54 8.26
CA PHE A 92 -10.43 -2.62 7.65
C PHE A 92 -9.74 -3.55 8.64
N HIS A 93 -9.50 -3.06 9.86
CA HIS A 93 -8.82 -3.76 10.96
C HIS A 93 -9.61 -3.59 12.26
N PRO A 94 -10.94 -3.87 12.27
CA PRO A 94 -11.67 -3.82 13.52
C PRO A 94 -10.98 -4.77 14.51
N LEU A 95 -10.83 -4.32 15.75
CA LEU A 95 -10.25 -5.14 16.80
C LEU A 95 -10.96 -6.49 16.83
N SER A 96 -10.18 -7.56 16.65
CA SER A 96 -10.67 -8.91 16.74
C SER A 96 -10.58 -9.35 18.19
N HIS A 97 -11.74 -9.66 18.76
CA HIS A 97 -11.87 -10.10 20.14
C HIS A 97 -11.97 -11.62 20.18
N SER A 98 -11.10 -12.26 20.97
CA SER A 98 -11.15 -13.70 21.22
C SER A 98 -11.17 -13.96 22.72
N ILE A 99 -12.08 -14.83 23.18
CA ILE A 99 -12.10 -15.28 24.57
C ILE A 99 -11.40 -16.64 24.63
N TRP A 100 -10.33 -16.72 25.41
CA TRP A 100 -9.52 -17.92 25.55
C TRP A 100 -10.15 -18.89 26.55
N LYS A 101 -9.67 -20.15 26.60
CA LYS A 101 -10.26 -21.20 27.44
C LYS A 101 -10.24 -20.89 28.94
N ASP A 102 -9.37 -19.99 29.37
CA ASP A 102 -9.27 -19.50 30.76
C ASP A 102 -10.21 -18.32 31.06
N GLY A 103 -11.00 -17.87 30.07
CA GLY A 103 -11.92 -16.75 30.20
C GLY A 103 -11.26 -15.38 30.02
N SER A 104 -9.96 -15.32 29.72
CA SER A 104 -9.30 -14.06 29.38
C SER A 104 -9.73 -13.57 27.99
N GLU A 105 -9.94 -12.26 27.88
CA GLU A 105 -10.19 -11.60 26.60
C GLU A 105 -8.87 -11.17 25.99
N HIS A 106 -8.64 -11.59 24.75
CA HIS A 106 -7.51 -11.21 23.94
C HIS A 106 -7.98 -10.43 22.74
N VAL A 107 -7.43 -9.22 22.62
CA VAL A 107 -7.69 -8.29 21.52
C VAL A 107 -6.49 -8.33 20.58
N TYR A 108 -6.73 -8.63 19.31
CA TYR A 108 -5.72 -8.62 18.26
C TYR A 108 -6.14 -7.69 17.13
N GLU A 109 -5.17 -7.05 16.50
CA GLU A 109 -5.37 -6.41 15.20
C GLU A 109 -5.21 -7.49 14.11
N ASP A 110 -6.17 -7.59 13.20
CA ASP A 110 -6.10 -8.51 12.06
C ASP A 110 -5.21 -7.95 10.93
N GLU A 111 -4.57 -8.82 10.15
CA GLU A 111 -3.71 -8.43 9.02
C GLU A 111 -4.55 -8.02 7.82
N ALA A 112 -4.08 -6.99 7.11
CA ALA A 112 -4.67 -6.61 5.84
C ALA A 112 -4.28 -7.65 4.81
N ASP A 113 -5.27 -8.38 4.29
CA ASP A 113 -4.99 -9.19 3.13
C ASP A 113 -4.74 -8.30 1.90
N ALA A 114 -4.01 -8.85 0.92
CA ALA A 114 -3.66 -8.12 -0.30
C ALA A 114 -4.89 -7.66 -1.11
N TRP A 115 -6.02 -8.36 -0.97
CA TRP A 115 -7.26 -8.03 -1.67
C TRP A 115 -7.93 -6.78 -1.09
N GLN A 116 -8.05 -6.70 0.24
CA GLN A 116 -8.56 -5.52 0.94
C GLN A 116 -7.74 -4.27 0.59
N THR A 117 -6.42 -4.40 0.60
CA THR A 117 -5.50 -3.32 0.24
C THR A 117 -5.69 -2.88 -1.22
N GLN A 118 -5.82 -3.83 -2.15
CA GLN A 118 -6.11 -3.51 -3.55
C GLN A 118 -7.47 -2.82 -3.73
N GLU A 119 -8.51 -3.34 -3.07
CA GLU A 119 -9.87 -2.83 -3.17
C GLU A 119 -9.98 -1.40 -2.63
N LEU A 120 -9.33 -1.10 -1.49
CA LEU A 120 -9.22 0.25 -0.95
C LEU A 120 -8.56 1.20 -1.96
N GLY A 121 -7.43 0.80 -2.54
CA GLY A 121 -6.73 1.60 -3.54
C GLY A 121 -7.58 1.89 -4.78
N MET A 122 -8.40 0.94 -5.20
CA MET A 122 -9.32 1.15 -6.32
C MET A 122 -10.48 2.10 -5.96
N ARG A 123 -11.15 1.86 -4.83
CA ARG A 123 -12.38 2.55 -4.45
C ARG A 123 -12.11 3.97 -3.95
N GLU A 124 -11.15 4.16 -3.06
CA GLU A 124 -10.90 5.45 -2.42
C GLU A 124 -9.84 6.28 -3.16
N CYS A 125 -8.82 5.63 -3.73
CA CYS A 125 -7.71 6.33 -4.40
C CYS A 125 -7.90 6.45 -5.92
N GLY A 126 -8.92 5.78 -6.49
CA GLY A 126 -9.21 5.80 -7.92
C GLY A 126 -8.08 5.23 -8.78
N LEU A 127 -7.33 4.28 -8.21
CA LEU A 127 -6.32 3.48 -8.91
C LEU A 127 -6.99 2.38 -9.72
N ASN A 128 -6.30 1.87 -10.73
CA ASN A 128 -6.72 0.59 -11.31
C ASN A 128 -6.17 -0.57 -10.45
N ALA A 129 -6.77 -1.75 -10.63
CA ALA A 129 -6.43 -2.95 -9.86
C ALA A 129 -4.92 -3.25 -9.84
N THR A 130 -4.28 -3.17 -11.00
CA THR A 130 -2.85 -3.49 -11.14
C THR A 130 -1.95 -2.53 -10.37
N LEU A 131 -2.21 -1.22 -10.45
CA LEU A 131 -1.41 -0.21 -9.75
C LEU A 131 -1.70 -0.22 -8.24
N ALA A 132 -2.97 -0.43 -7.84
CA ALA A 132 -3.33 -0.59 -6.43
C ALA A 132 -2.62 -1.78 -5.79
N TRP A 133 -2.67 -2.94 -6.47
CA TRP A 133 -1.97 -4.14 -6.03
C TRP A 133 -0.46 -3.92 -5.96
N PHE A 134 0.14 -3.31 -6.99
CA PHE A 134 1.58 -3.09 -7.01
C PHE A 134 2.05 -2.18 -5.88
N ILE A 135 1.31 -1.11 -5.56
CA ILE A 135 1.67 -0.20 -4.46
C ILE A 135 1.55 -0.91 -3.11
N GLY A 136 0.50 -1.71 -2.89
CA GLY A 136 0.37 -2.54 -1.68
C GLY A 136 1.49 -3.56 -1.57
N TYR A 137 1.69 -4.37 -2.62
CA TYR A 137 2.76 -5.37 -2.69
C TYR A 137 4.14 -4.74 -2.47
N ALA A 138 4.46 -3.62 -3.12
CA ALA A 138 5.75 -2.97 -2.93
C ALA A 138 5.97 -2.44 -1.50
N ASN A 139 4.90 -2.24 -0.71
CA ASN A 139 5.01 -1.86 0.69
C ASN A 139 5.31 -3.06 1.59
N ASP A 140 4.56 -4.14 1.39
CA ASP A 140 4.49 -5.29 2.32
C ASP A 140 5.35 -6.49 1.90
N GLU A 141 5.93 -6.50 0.68
CA GLU A 141 6.58 -7.69 0.14
C GLU A 141 8.01 -7.44 -0.35
N GLY A 142 8.71 -8.53 -0.68
CA GLY A 142 10.09 -8.49 -1.17
C GLY A 142 11.10 -8.15 -0.08
N GLU A 143 11.87 -7.08 -0.24
CA GLU A 143 12.81 -6.61 0.78
C GLU A 143 12.19 -5.59 1.76
N PHE A 144 10.95 -5.15 1.53
CA PHE A 144 10.41 -3.94 2.18
C PHE A 144 9.74 -4.23 3.52
N TRP A 145 9.20 -5.43 3.73
CA TRP A 145 8.66 -5.86 5.02
C TRP A 145 9.71 -5.88 6.13
N ALA A 146 10.96 -6.24 5.81
CA ALA A 146 12.07 -6.28 6.77
C ALA A 146 12.69 -4.91 7.07
N LEU A 147 12.23 -3.85 6.41
CA LEU A 147 12.75 -2.50 6.61
C LEU A 147 12.09 -1.82 7.81
N HIS A 148 12.82 -0.89 8.43
CA HIS A 148 12.22 0.06 9.36
C HIS A 148 11.13 0.90 8.65
N PRO A 149 10.06 1.32 9.36
CA PRO A 149 8.94 2.07 8.77
C PRO A 149 9.36 3.30 7.94
N GLU A 150 10.39 4.03 8.37
CA GLU A 150 10.96 5.20 7.68
C GLU A 150 11.67 4.82 6.38
N GLN A 151 12.36 3.68 6.38
CA GLN A 151 13.04 3.15 5.20
C GLN A 151 12.03 2.66 4.17
N ARG A 152 10.95 2.00 4.61
CA ARG A 152 9.83 1.59 3.76
C ARG A 152 9.17 2.80 3.10
N TRP A 153 8.85 3.82 3.88
CA TRP A 153 8.35 5.10 3.37
C TRP A 153 9.30 5.71 2.34
N TRP A 154 10.60 5.78 2.65
CA TRP A 154 11.58 6.38 1.74
C TRP A 154 11.67 5.60 0.42
N LYS A 155 11.68 4.26 0.46
CA LYS A 155 11.70 3.47 -0.77
C LYS A 155 10.43 3.71 -1.59
N ALA A 156 9.25 3.78 -0.98
CA ALA A 156 7.99 4.10 -1.68
C ALA A 156 8.01 5.51 -2.30
N TYR A 157 8.52 6.50 -1.56
CA TYR A 157 8.66 7.88 -2.04
C TYR A 157 9.67 7.99 -3.19
N ALA A 158 10.85 7.37 -3.05
CA ALA A 158 11.89 7.36 -4.06
C ALA A 158 11.42 6.64 -5.34
N TRP A 159 10.75 5.50 -5.20
CA TRP A 159 10.13 4.78 -6.33
C TRP A 159 9.11 5.66 -7.04
N THR A 160 8.27 6.38 -6.29
CA THR A 160 7.27 7.29 -6.88
C THR A 160 7.94 8.42 -7.65
N CYS A 161 8.99 9.03 -7.09
CA CYS A 161 9.76 10.08 -7.76
C CYS A 161 10.40 9.58 -9.07
N GLU A 162 11.01 8.39 -9.04
CA GLU A 162 11.60 7.76 -10.24
C GLU A 162 10.56 7.61 -11.36
N ARG A 163 9.35 7.13 -11.04
CA ARG A 163 8.25 6.94 -12.01
C ARG A 163 7.66 8.26 -12.52
N LEU A 164 7.90 9.36 -11.83
CA LEU A 164 7.56 10.71 -12.25
C LEU A 164 8.73 11.41 -12.97
N ALA A 165 9.87 10.74 -13.17
CA ALA A 165 11.11 11.30 -13.68
C ALA A 165 11.63 12.50 -12.84
N GLU A 166 11.46 12.40 -11.52
CA GLU A 166 11.88 13.39 -10.53
C GLU A 166 12.98 12.80 -9.62
N LEU A 167 13.84 13.67 -9.09
CA LEU A 167 14.79 13.27 -8.05
C LEU A 167 14.10 13.30 -6.68
N PRO A 168 14.22 12.25 -5.85
CA PRO A 168 13.73 12.30 -4.49
C PRO A 168 14.56 13.29 -3.68
N ASP A 169 13.87 14.07 -2.83
CA ASP A 169 14.52 15.07 -1.99
C ASP A 169 15.43 14.38 -0.96
N PRO A 170 16.76 14.64 -0.98
CA PRO A 170 17.70 13.96 -0.10
C PRO A 170 17.48 14.26 1.38
N GLN A 171 16.74 15.32 1.75
CA GLN A 171 16.47 15.64 3.15
C GLN A 171 15.66 14.55 3.86
N PHE A 172 14.82 13.81 3.11
CA PHE A 172 14.02 12.73 3.67
C PHE A 172 14.71 11.37 3.63
N ARG A 173 15.95 11.30 3.13
CA ARG A 173 16.68 10.05 3.07
C ARG A 173 17.02 9.58 4.50
N PRO A 174 16.59 8.38 4.92
CA PRO A 174 16.95 7.85 6.23
C PRO A 174 18.47 7.80 6.38
N LEU A 175 18.96 8.20 7.56
CA LEU A 175 20.37 8.02 7.89
C LEU A 175 20.69 6.52 7.82
N ARG A 176 21.82 6.17 7.20
CA ARG A 176 22.32 4.78 7.25
C ARG A 176 22.72 4.50 8.70
N GLY A 177 21.81 3.96 9.48
CA GLY A 177 22.00 3.61 10.88
C GLY A 177 20.99 2.56 11.26
N ASP A 178 21.52 1.42 11.67
CA ASP A 178 20.91 0.32 12.41
C ASP A 178 19.96 -0.58 11.61
N ALA A 179 20.59 -1.61 11.03
CA ALA A 179 19.99 -2.91 10.75
C ALA A 179 20.15 -3.82 11.99
#